data_AF-A0A936PA67-F1
#
_entry.id   AF-A0A936PA67-F1
#
_cell.length_a   1.000
_cell.length_b   1.000
_cell.length_c   1.000
_cell.angle_alpha   90.00
_cell.angle_beta   90.00
_cell.angle_gamma   90.00
#
_symmetry.space_group_name_H-M   'P 1'
#
loop_
_entity.id
_entity.type
_entity.pdbx_description
1 polymer ?
#
loop_
_entity_poly.entity_id
_entity_poly.type
_entity_poly.pdbx_seq_one_letter_code
_entity_poly.pdbx_strand_id
1 'polypeptide(L)'
;MDGTLANTQSLSLNAGTGGAIAASSTIGTGTSLATLTVTNSNGATFSGAVTTGTSVVLTDTTDATAITFNGALTTPTLTTAAQGYNLVLNGGATITNAVSFAHTGTLTLGNDAADVLLFDGGLTATDPSGVTLNGTVRTSGDAVSLGDGNTALTLAGTTSIIDTTNNGGTAAGAGITLGGAVDGTLANTQSLSLNAGTGGAIAASSTIGTGTSLATLTVTNSNGATFSGAVTTGTSVVLTDTTDATAITFNGALTTPTLTTAAQGYNLVLNGGATITNAVSFAHTGTLTLGNDAADVLLFDGGLTATDPSGVTLNGTVRTSGDAVSLGDGNTALTLAGTTSIIDTTNNGGTAAGRASPWAGRWMARWPTRRA
;
A
#
# COMPACT_ATOMS: atom_id res chain seq x y z
N MET A 1 -22.53 0.56 -30.24
CA MET A 1 -22.05 1.31 -31.41
C MET A 1 -20.68 0.78 -31.76
N ASP A 2 -20.48 0.27 -32.98
CA ASP A 2 -19.20 -0.31 -33.41
C ASP A 2 -18.68 0.46 -34.63
N GLY A 3 -17.37 0.35 -34.87
CA GLY A 3 -16.80 0.71 -36.18
C GLY A 3 -17.26 -0.27 -37.26
N THR A 4 -17.13 0.12 -38.52
CA THR A 4 -17.33 -0.82 -39.66
C THR A 4 -16.06 -1.59 -40.00
N LEU A 5 -14.89 -1.06 -39.63
CA LEU A 5 -13.57 -1.65 -39.75
C LEU A 5 -12.79 -1.36 -38.46
N ALA A 6 -12.15 -2.37 -37.89
CA ALA A 6 -11.47 -2.26 -36.61
C ALA A 6 -10.39 -1.16 -36.64
N ASN A 7 -10.36 -0.34 -35.58
CA ASN A 7 -9.35 0.69 -35.36
C ASN A 7 -9.20 1.73 -36.49
N THR A 8 -10.30 2.12 -37.15
CA THR A 8 -10.26 3.13 -38.24
C THR A 8 -11.18 4.33 -38.03
N GLN A 9 -12.29 4.15 -37.31
CA GLN A 9 -13.32 5.17 -37.14
C GLN A 9 -13.31 5.71 -35.72
N SER A 10 -13.33 7.03 -35.57
CA SER A 10 -13.37 7.69 -34.28
C SER A 10 -14.75 8.27 -33.97
N LEU A 11 -15.11 8.31 -32.70
CA LEU A 11 -16.33 8.91 -32.18
C LEU A 11 -15.98 10.07 -31.26
N SER A 12 -16.49 11.26 -31.54
CA SER A 12 -16.41 12.40 -30.61
C SER A 12 -17.80 12.74 -30.09
N LEU A 13 -17.90 12.85 -28.76
CA LEU A 13 -19.12 13.17 -28.04
C LEU A 13 -18.98 14.55 -27.41
N ASN A 14 -19.90 15.46 -27.75
CA ASN A 14 -19.96 16.81 -27.22
C ASN A 14 -21.43 17.16 -26.98
N ALA A 15 -21.83 17.20 -25.71
CA ALA A 15 -23.19 17.56 -25.30
C ALA A 15 -23.28 19.02 -24.80
N GLY A 16 -22.17 19.77 -24.88
CA GLY A 16 -22.04 21.10 -24.30
C GLY A 16 -22.10 21.09 -22.77
N THR A 17 -22.09 22.29 -22.18
CA THR A 17 -22.02 22.47 -20.71
C THR A 17 -23.30 22.10 -19.96
N GLY A 18 -24.43 21.95 -20.66
CA GLY A 18 -25.72 21.60 -20.05
C GLY A 18 -26.22 20.19 -20.37
N GLY A 19 -25.66 19.54 -21.40
CA GLY A 19 -26.11 18.23 -21.85
C GLY A 19 -25.30 17.09 -21.23
N ALA A 20 -25.97 16.03 -20.80
CA ALA A 20 -25.31 14.80 -20.36
C ALA A 20 -25.10 13.83 -21.52
N ILE A 21 -24.04 13.03 -21.47
CA ILE A 21 -23.80 11.91 -22.38
C ILE A 21 -24.25 10.62 -21.70
N ALA A 22 -25.07 9.82 -22.36
CA ALA A 22 -25.47 8.50 -21.87
C ALA A 22 -25.38 7.45 -22.99
N ALA A 23 -24.50 6.48 -22.81
CA ALA A 23 -24.40 5.30 -23.67
C ALA A 23 -24.87 4.06 -22.90
N SER A 24 -26.09 3.60 -23.20
CA SER A 24 -26.71 2.46 -22.51
C SER A 24 -26.23 1.09 -22.98
N SER A 25 -25.56 1.03 -24.13
CA SER A 25 -25.05 -0.20 -24.75
C SER A 25 -23.54 -0.14 -24.91
N THR A 26 -22.93 -1.24 -25.36
CA THR A 26 -21.49 -1.29 -25.60
C THR A 26 -21.03 -0.37 -26.73
N ILE A 27 -19.76 0.06 -26.66
CA ILE A 27 -19.10 0.85 -27.69
C ILE A 27 -17.82 0.11 -28.12
N GLY A 28 -17.71 -0.24 -29.40
CA GLY A 28 -16.50 -0.80 -30.00
C GLY A 28 -16.20 -2.26 -29.63
N THR A 29 -17.11 -2.96 -28.96
CA THR A 29 -16.90 -4.36 -28.53
C THR A 29 -17.01 -5.35 -29.68
N GLY A 30 -17.85 -5.08 -30.69
CA GLY A 30 -17.97 -5.94 -31.87
C GLY A 30 -16.90 -5.62 -32.91
N THR A 31 -16.66 -4.34 -33.15
CA THR A 31 -15.58 -3.84 -34.01
C THR A 31 -15.06 -2.53 -33.43
N SER A 32 -13.80 -2.53 -33.00
CA SER A 32 -13.23 -1.44 -32.22
C SER A 32 -13.21 -0.11 -32.98
N LEU A 33 -13.53 0.96 -32.26
CA LEU A 33 -13.26 2.32 -32.72
C LEU A 33 -11.74 2.56 -32.71
N ALA A 34 -11.27 3.53 -33.49
CA ALA A 34 -9.92 4.07 -33.33
C ALA A 34 -9.83 4.86 -32.03
N THR A 35 -10.57 5.97 -31.96
CA THR A 35 -10.60 6.86 -30.79
C THR A 35 -12.02 7.12 -30.33
N LEU A 36 -12.24 7.13 -29.02
CA LEU A 36 -13.41 7.76 -28.39
C LEU A 36 -12.96 9.05 -27.72
N THR A 37 -13.62 10.17 -28.01
CA THR A 37 -13.36 11.47 -27.38
C THR A 37 -14.61 11.97 -26.67
N VAL A 38 -14.48 12.33 -25.39
CA VAL A 38 -15.48 13.11 -24.66
C VAL A 38 -14.98 14.55 -24.59
N THR A 39 -15.65 15.44 -25.34
CA THR A 39 -15.19 16.82 -25.54
C THR A 39 -15.68 17.77 -24.45
N ASN A 40 -16.99 17.75 -24.19
CA ASN A 40 -17.66 18.60 -23.19
C ASN A 40 -19.02 17.95 -22.85
N SER A 41 -19.37 17.91 -21.56
CA SER A 41 -20.64 17.38 -21.06
C SER A 41 -20.95 17.90 -19.66
N ASN A 42 -22.20 17.76 -19.21
CA ASN A 42 -22.61 17.86 -17.80
C ASN A 42 -22.66 16.46 -17.15
N GLY A 43 -21.58 15.70 -17.33
CA GLY A 43 -21.47 14.30 -16.97
C GLY A 43 -21.65 13.35 -18.16
N ALA A 44 -20.91 12.25 -18.13
CA ALA A 44 -20.96 11.20 -19.13
C ALA A 44 -21.07 9.83 -18.45
N THR A 45 -21.97 8.97 -18.91
CA THR A 45 -22.12 7.60 -18.39
C THR A 45 -22.09 6.59 -19.52
N PHE A 46 -21.17 5.64 -19.43
CA PHE A 46 -21.05 4.48 -20.30
C PHE A 46 -21.46 3.24 -19.51
N SER A 47 -22.70 2.78 -19.73
CA SER A 47 -23.26 1.63 -19.01
C SER A 47 -22.73 0.29 -19.52
N GLY A 48 -22.43 0.19 -20.82
CA GLY A 48 -21.79 -0.98 -21.42
C GLY A 48 -20.27 -0.84 -21.50
N ALA A 49 -19.60 -1.94 -21.83
CA ALA A 49 -18.15 -1.93 -22.08
C ALA A 49 -17.77 -0.99 -23.23
N VAL A 50 -16.60 -0.37 -23.11
CA VAL A 50 -16.03 0.55 -24.09
C VAL A 50 -14.68 0.01 -24.55
N THR A 51 -14.55 -0.24 -25.85
CA THR A 51 -13.33 -0.76 -26.47
C THR A 51 -12.87 0.14 -27.62
N THR A 52 -11.60 0.53 -27.58
CA THR A 52 -10.95 1.29 -28.66
C THR A 52 -9.62 0.63 -29.02
N GLY A 53 -9.19 0.77 -30.27
CA GLY A 53 -7.93 0.23 -30.79
C GLY A 53 -6.77 1.21 -30.76
N THR A 54 -7.01 2.49 -30.44
CA THR A 54 -5.96 3.52 -30.30
C THR A 54 -6.06 4.24 -28.95
N SER A 55 -7.20 4.88 -28.65
CA SER A 55 -7.27 5.73 -27.46
C SER A 55 -8.69 6.07 -26.99
N VAL A 56 -8.81 6.35 -25.69
CA VAL A 56 -9.89 7.18 -25.13
C VAL A 56 -9.31 8.52 -24.69
N VAL A 57 -9.97 9.62 -25.06
CA VAL A 57 -9.53 10.99 -24.75
C VAL A 57 -10.65 11.73 -24.03
N LEU A 58 -10.40 12.16 -22.80
CA LEU A 58 -11.34 12.89 -21.95
C LEU A 58 -10.86 14.34 -21.79
N THR A 59 -11.43 15.27 -22.57
CA THR A 59 -10.91 16.64 -22.62
C THR A 59 -11.61 17.59 -21.67
N ASP A 60 -12.93 17.50 -21.52
CA ASP A 60 -13.67 18.37 -20.61
C ASP A 60 -15.04 17.80 -20.25
N THR A 61 -15.53 18.21 -19.08
CA THR A 61 -16.86 17.94 -18.51
C THR A 61 -17.03 18.90 -17.34
N THR A 62 -18.26 19.37 -17.07
CA THR A 62 -18.54 20.32 -15.97
C THR A 62 -17.82 19.89 -14.69
N ASP A 63 -17.11 20.83 -14.05
CA ASP A 63 -16.35 20.56 -12.82
C ASP A 63 -17.20 19.83 -11.77
N ALA A 64 -16.55 18.91 -11.06
CA ALA A 64 -17.15 18.02 -10.07
C ALA A 64 -18.26 17.07 -10.59
N THR A 65 -18.57 17.07 -11.89
CA THR A 65 -19.41 16.03 -12.51
C THR A 65 -18.54 14.89 -13.04
N ALA A 66 -19.11 13.69 -13.14
CA ALA A 66 -18.35 12.49 -13.42
C ALA A 66 -18.42 12.06 -14.90
N ILE A 67 -17.28 11.58 -15.39
CA ILE A 67 -17.22 10.66 -16.52
C ILE A 67 -17.14 9.25 -15.92
N THR A 68 -18.18 8.45 -16.13
CA THR A 68 -18.35 7.14 -15.49
C THR A 68 -18.35 6.02 -16.52
N PHE A 69 -17.42 5.09 -16.36
CA PHE A 69 -17.39 3.81 -17.07
C PHE A 69 -17.91 2.71 -16.14
N ASN A 70 -19.19 2.35 -16.28
CA ASN A 70 -19.81 1.26 -15.54
C ASN A 70 -19.50 -0.10 -16.15
N GLY A 71 -19.32 -0.17 -17.47
CA GLY A 71 -18.74 -1.33 -18.12
C GLY A 71 -17.21 -1.23 -18.20
N ALA A 72 -16.56 -2.36 -18.47
CA ALA A 72 -15.11 -2.42 -18.61
C ALA A 72 -14.60 -1.45 -19.70
N LEU A 73 -13.52 -0.75 -19.38
CA LEU A 73 -12.80 0.11 -20.33
C LEU A 73 -11.58 -0.64 -20.89
N THR A 74 -11.52 -0.82 -22.20
CA THR A 74 -10.36 -1.42 -22.90
C THR A 74 -9.84 -0.44 -23.95
N THR A 75 -8.61 0.03 -23.78
CA THR A 75 -8.00 0.99 -24.72
C THR A 75 -6.49 0.95 -24.62
N PRO A 76 -5.73 1.16 -25.71
CA PRO A 76 -4.29 1.28 -25.56
C PRO A 76 -3.87 2.53 -24.77
N THR A 77 -4.52 3.67 -25.00
CA THR A 77 -4.16 4.94 -24.37
C THR A 77 -5.38 5.59 -23.74
N LEU A 78 -5.30 5.95 -22.45
CA LEU A 78 -6.27 6.83 -21.81
C LEU A 78 -5.62 8.19 -21.54
N THR A 79 -6.17 9.24 -22.16
CA THR A 79 -5.70 10.61 -21.97
C THR A 79 -6.76 11.42 -21.23
N THR A 80 -6.40 11.99 -20.08
CA THR A 80 -7.23 12.94 -19.33
C THR A 80 -6.63 14.35 -19.41
N ALA A 81 -7.44 15.36 -19.67
CA ALA A 81 -7.01 16.76 -19.54
C ALA A 81 -7.07 17.27 -18.09
N ALA A 82 -6.29 18.30 -17.79
CA ALA A 82 -6.22 18.95 -16.48
C ALA A 82 -7.44 19.84 -16.16
N GLN A 83 -8.60 19.20 -16.05
CA GLN A 83 -9.90 19.81 -15.77
C GLN A 83 -10.51 19.23 -14.49
N GLY A 84 -11.49 19.92 -13.90
CA GLY A 84 -12.06 19.60 -12.58
C GLY A 84 -13.11 18.49 -12.56
N TYR A 85 -13.30 17.72 -13.65
CA TYR A 85 -14.24 16.61 -13.67
C TYR A 85 -13.76 15.43 -12.82
N ASN A 86 -14.70 14.62 -12.34
CA ASN A 86 -14.39 13.35 -11.68
C ASN A 86 -14.30 12.23 -12.74
N LEU A 87 -13.47 11.23 -12.48
CA LEU A 87 -13.38 10.03 -13.31
C LEU A 87 -13.68 8.79 -12.48
N VAL A 88 -14.58 7.95 -12.98
CA VAL A 88 -15.03 6.73 -12.30
C VAL A 88 -14.87 5.54 -13.24
N LEU A 89 -14.01 4.60 -12.87
CA LEU A 89 -13.76 3.33 -13.58
C LEU A 89 -14.32 2.17 -12.77
N ASN A 90 -15.63 1.95 -12.83
CA ASN A 90 -16.32 0.92 -12.03
C ASN A 90 -16.11 -0.47 -12.62
N GLY A 91 -16.37 -0.67 -13.91
CA GLY A 91 -16.42 -2.01 -14.53
C GLY A 91 -15.06 -2.68 -14.79
N GLY A 92 -14.00 -2.24 -14.12
CA GLY A 92 -12.62 -2.61 -14.41
C GLY A 92 -12.03 -1.84 -15.61
N ALA A 93 -10.73 -2.05 -15.84
CA ALA A 93 -10.00 -1.42 -16.93
C ALA A 93 -8.89 -2.31 -17.48
N THR A 94 -8.57 -2.15 -18.75
CA THR A 94 -7.36 -2.69 -19.38
C THR A 94 -6.78 -1.62 -20.28
N ILE A 95 -5.68 -1.01 -19.82
CA ILE A 95 -5.00 0.09 -20.50
C ILE A 95 -3.55 -0.29 -20.73
N THR A 96 -3.12 -0.34 -21.98
CA THR A 96 -1.82 -0.94 -22.32
C THR A 96 -0.65 0.01 -22.16
N ASN A 97 -0.84 1.29 -22.47
CA ASN A 97 0.18 2.31 -22.33
C ASN A 97 0.12 2.95 -20.93
N ALA A 98 1.21 3.58 -20.52
CA ALA A 98 1.29 4.32 -19.27
C ALA A 98 0.15 5.35 -19.15
N VAL A 99 -0.48 5.41 -17.98
CA VAL A 99 -1.54 6.39 -17.70
C VAL A 99 -1.06 7.36 -16.64
N SER A 100 -1.17 8.65 -16.95
CA SER A 100 -1.10 9.73 -15.97
C SER A 100 -2.46 10.42 -15.92
N PHE A 101 -3.16 10.30 -14.80
CA PHE A 101 -4.40 11.01 -14.57
C PHE A 101 -4.09 12.47 -14.22
N ALA A 102 -4.42 13.37 -15.13
CA ALA A 102 -4.14 14.80 -15.01
C ALA A 102 -5.36 15.62 -14.56
N HIS A 103 -6.57 15.03 -14.57
CA HIS A 103 -7.78 15.70 -14.08
C HIS A 103 -7.68 15.95 -12.58
N THR A 104 -8.29 17.04 -12.10
CA THR A 104 -8.15 17.51 -10.72
C THR A 104 -9.36 17.21 -9.83
N GLY A 105 -10.45 16.68 -10.41
CA GLY A 105 -11.54 16.08 -9.64
C GLY A 105 -11.12 14.77 -8.97
N THR A 106 -12.09 14.01 -8.47
CA THR A 106 -11.83 12.71 -7.83
C THR A 106 -11.58 11.61 -8.87
N LEU A 107 -10.82 10.59 -8.46
CA LEU A 107 -10.62 9.36 -9.23
C LEU A 107 -11.15 8.16 -8.44
N THR A 108 -12.05 7.38 -9.04
CA THR A 108 -12.52 6.10 -8.48
C THR A 108 -12.03 4.94 -9.34
N LEU A 109 -11.31 4.01 -8.71
CA LEU A 109 -10.75 2.80 -9.30
C LEU A 109 -11.51 1.58 -8.74
N GLY A 110 -12.48 1.11 -9.50
CA GLY A 110 -13.37 -0.02 -9.16
C GLY A 110 -14.50 0.35 -8.20
N ASN A 111 -15.49 -0.53 -8.13
CA ASN A 111 -16.62 -0.46 -7.19
C ASN A 111 -16.99 -1.81 -6.57
N ASP A 112 -16.25 -2.87 -6.88
CA ASP A 112 -16.35 -4.19 -6.28
C ASP A 112 -14.95 -4.77 -5.99
N ALA A 113 -14.84 -5.61 -4.96
CA ALA A 113 -13.58 -6.24 -4.59
C ALA A 113 -13.01 -7.17 -5.69
N ALA A 114 -13.87 -7.66 -6.58
CA ALA A 114 -13.49 -8.49 -7.74
C ALA A 114 -12.98 -7.67 -8.93
N ASP A 115 -13.11 -6.34 -8.93
CA ASP A 115 -12.67 -5.52 -10.05
C ASP A 115 -11.15 -5.59 -10.22
N VAL A 116 -10.72 -5.69 -11.48
CA VAL A 116 -9.32 -5.59 -11.87
C VAL A 116 -9.18 -4.42 -12.82
N LEU A 117 -8.36 -3.46 -12.44
CA LEU A 117 -7.91 -2.35 -13.25
C LEU A 117 -6.46 -2.61 -13.64
N LEU A 118 -6.28 -3.16 -14.84
CA LEU A 118 -4.99 -3.48 -15.42
C LEU A 118 -4.44 -2.28 -16.18
N PHE A 119 -3.33 -1.73 -15.69
CA PHE A 119 -2.54 -0.67 -16.32
C PHE A 119 -1.19 -1.25 -16.74
N ASP A 120 -1.12 -1.90 -17.91
CA ASP A 120 0.07 -2.64 -18.36
C ASP A 120 1.28 -1.74 -18.67
N GLY A 121 1.10 -0.43 -18.76
CA GLY A 121 2.21 0.52 -18.91
C GLY A 121 2.52 1.33 -17.66
N GLY A 122 1.88 1.00 -16.53
CA GLY A 122 2.01 1.73 -15.26
C GLY A 122 0.94 2.82 -15.07
N LEU A 123 0.90 3.33 -13.84
CA LEU A 123 -0.15 4.22 -13.36
C LEU A 123 0.42 5.34 -12.48
N THR A 124 0.08 6.58 -12.80
CA THR A 124 0.30 7.76 -11.96
C THR A 124 -1.02 8.51 -11.73
N ALA A 125 -1.38 8.75 -10.47
CA ALA A 125 -2.56 9.50 -10.06
C ALA A 125 -2.23 10.46 -8.91
N THR A 126 -1.46 11.50 -9.20
CA THR A 126 -1.05 12.54 -8.24
C THR A 126 -1.85 13.83 -8.37
N ASP A 127 -2.39 14.13 -9.54
CA ASP A 127 -3.15 15.37 -9.79
C ASP A 127 -4.63 15.33 -9.33
N PRO A 128 -5.33 14.16 -9.29
CA PRO A 128 -6.69 14.09 -8.75
C PRO A 128 -6.75 14.60 -7.32
N SER A 129 -7.85 15.22 -6.90
CA SER A 129 -8.04 15.70 -5.51
C SER A 129 -8.19 14.58 -4.47
N GLY A 130 -8.40 13.36 -4.92
CA GLY A 130 -8.47 12.16 -4.09
C GLY A 130 -8.64 10.92 -4.96
N VAL A 131 -8.06 9.81 -4.51
CA VAL A 131 -8.20 8.50 -5.15
C VAL A 131 -9.03 7.59 -4.25
N THR A 132 -10.04 6.93 -4.80
CA THR A 132 -10.79 5.86 -4.14
C THR A 132 -10.47 4.54 -4.81
N LEU A 133 -10.11 3.53 -4.02
CA LEU A 133 -9.80 2.19 -4.50
C LEU A 133 -10.79 1.17 -3.93
N ASN A 134 -11.37 0.36 -4.80
CA ASN A 134 -12.19 -0.79 -4.47
C ASN A 134 -11.91 -1.90 -5.49
N GLY A 135 -11.14 -2.91 -5.07
CA GLY A 135 -10.65 -3.98 -5.95
C GLY A 135 -9.13 -3.93 -6.16
N THR A 136 -8.69 -4.36 -7.34
CA THR A 136 -7.27 -4.55 -7.66
C THR A 136 -6.79 -3.55 -8.71
N VAL A 137 -5.75 -2.77 -8.37
CA VAL A 137 -4.89 -2.11 -9.36
C VAL A 137 -3.75 -3.07 -9.69
N ARG A 138 -3.63 -3.43 -10.97
CA ARG A 138 -2.59 -4.34 -11.46
C ARG A 138 -1.77 -3.71 -12.57
N THR A 139 -0.47 -3.99 -12.60
CA THR A 139 0.40 -3.68 -13.73
C THR A 139 1.19 -4.92 -14.16
N SER A 140 1.93 -4.82 -15.27
CA SER A 140 2.67 -5.92 -15.88
C SER A 140 4.19 -5.84 -15.68
N GLY A 141 4.62 -5.33 -14.53
CA GLY A 141 6.02 -5.00 -14.23
C GLY A 141 6.31 -3.50 -14.25
N ASP A 142 5.27 -2.69 -14.11
CA ASP A 142 5.35 -1.23 -14.25
C ASP A 142 4.94 -0.53 -12.95
N ALA A 143 5.50 0.65 -12.72
CA ALA A 143 5.32 1.35 -11.47
C ALA A 143 3.88 1.83 -11.26
N VAL A 144 3.48 1.86 -9.99
CA VAL A 144 2.23 2.49 -9.53
C VAL A 144 2.57 3.62 -8.58
N SER A 145 2.05 4.82 -8.85
CA SER A 145 2.13 5.98 -7.96
C SER A 145 0.74 6.54 -7.72
N LEU A 146 0.21 6.36 -6.50
CA LEU A 146 -1.10 6.85 -6.10
C LEU A 146 -0.94 7.93 -5.02
N GLY A 147 -1.53 9.09 -5.30
CA GLY A 147 -1.59 10.21 -4.37
C GLY A 147 -0.24 10.90 -4.12
N ASP A 148 -0.33 11.99 -3.37
CA ASP A 148 0.76 12.84 -2.92
C ASP A 148 0.34 13.59 -1.63
N GLY A 149 1.08 14.62 -1.22
CA GLY A 149 0.75 15.39 -0.02
C GLY A 149 -0.63 16.07 -0.02
N ASN A 150 -1.28 16.24 -1.18
CA ASN A 150 -2.60 16.83 -1.34
C ASN A 150 -3.67 15.83 -1.81
N THR A 151 -3.25 14.64 -2.24
CA THR A 151 -4.13 13.61 -2.80
C THR A 151 -4.12 12.36 -1.93
N ALA A 152 -5.13 12.22 -1.07
CA ALA A 152 -5.31 11.04 -0.23
C ALA A 152 -5.84 9.83 -1.02
N LEU A 153 -5.58 8.64 -0.49
CA LEU A 153 -6.14 7.37 -0.96
C LEU A 153 -7.17 6.84 0.04
N THR A 154 -8.41 6.66 -0.40
CA THR A 154 -9.49 6.05 0.38
C THR A 154 -9.72 4.62 -0.08
N LEU A 155 -9.68 3.66 0.84
CA LEU A 155 -10.09 2.29 0.57
C LEU A 155 -11.58 2.15 0.81
N ALA A 156 -12.34 1.89 -0.26
CA ALA A 156 -13.78 1.67 -0.20
C ALA A 156 -14.14 0.18 -0.20
N GLY A 157 -13.31 -0.67 -0.83
CA GLY A 157 -13.48 -2.12 -0.83
C GLY A 157 -12.98 -2.78 0.45
N THR A 158 -13.64 -3.87 0.87
CA THR A 158 -13.17 -4.71 2.01
C THR A 158 -11.74 -5.20 1.79
N THR A 159 -11.39 -5.49 0.54
CA THR A 159 -10.04 -5.86 0.10
C THR A 159 -9.62 -5.01 -1.07
N SER A 160 -8.53 -4.27 -0.91
CA SER A 160 -7.87 -3.53 -1.98
C SER A 160 -6.47 -4.10 -2.21
N ILE A 161 -6.09 -4.26 -3.48
CA ILE A 161 -4.80 -4.85 -3.86
C ILE A 161 -4.09 -3.91 -4.84
N ILE A 162 -2.80 -3.69 -4.62
CA ILE A 162 -1.90 -3.08 -5.60
C ILE A 162 -0.83 -4.11 -5.93
N ASP A 163 -0.83 -4.59 -7.17
CA ASP A 163 0.00 -5.69 -7.64
C ASP A 163 0.73 -5.33 -8.93
N THR A 164 2.04 -5.16 -8.85
CA THR A 164 2.87 -4.85 -10.04
C THR A 164 3.41 -6.09 -10.74
N THR A 165 3.09 -7.28 -10.23
CA THR A 165 3.66 -8.55 -10.72
C THR A 165 2.78 -9.25 -11.75
N ASN A 166 1.68 -8.62 -12.17
CA ASN A 166 0.63 -9.25 -12.97
C ASN A 166 0.20 -10.63 -12.44
N ASN A 167 -0.19 -10.69 -11.17
CA ASN A 167 -0.56 -11.95 -10.50
C ASN A 167 0.54 -13.03 -10.63
N GLY A 168 1.81 -12.62 -10.48
CA GLY A 168 2.97 -13.48 -10.62
C GLY A 168 3.49 -13.70 -12.05
N GLY A 169 2.84 -13.15 -13.07
CA GLY A 169 3.31 -13.21 -14.48
C GLY A 169 4.64 -12.48 -14.71
N THR A 170 4.90 -11.42 -13.95
CA THR A 170 6.14 -10.63 -13.95
C THR A 170 6.71 -10.60 -12.54
N ALA A 171 7.40 -11.66 -12.13
CA ALA A 171 7.87 -11.85 -10.75
C ALA A 171 8.70 -10.68 -10.18
N ALA A 172 9.47 -9.99 -11.02
CA ALA A 172 10.23 -8.81 -10.60
C ALA A 172 9.32 -7.66 -10.13
N GLY A 173 8.14 -7.51 -10.72
CA GLY A 173 7.25 -6.38 -10.48
C GLY A 173 7.95 -5.02 -10.70
N ALA A 174 7.43 -4.00 -10.04
CA ALA A 174 7.96 -2.64 -10.04
C ALA A 174 7.53 -1.90 -8.78
N GLY A 175 8.05 -0.67 -8.63
CA GLY A 175 7.80 0.13 -7.44
C GLY A 175 6.33 0.47 -7.21
N ILE A 176 5.90 0.45 -5.95
CA ILE A 176 4.61 0.97 -5.50
C ILE A 176 4.87 2.19 -4.62
N THR A 177 4.32 3.34 -5.01
CA THR A 177 4.37 4.58 -4.23
C THR A 177 2.96 4.98 -3.80
N LEU A 178 2.79 5.18 -2.49
CA LEU A 178 1.62 5.76 -1.85
C LEU A 178 2.04 7.12 -1.31
N GLY A 179 1.83 8.17 -2.10
CA GLY A 179 2.32 9.51 -1.79
C GLY A 179 1.48 10.23 -0.73
N GLY A 180 0.18 9.95 -0.71
CA GLY A 180 -0.77 10.54 0.24
C GLY A 180 -1.12 9.63 1.41
N ALA A 181 -1.93 10.16 2.33
CA ALA A 181 -2.47 9.36 3.43
C ALA A 181 -3.40 8.27 2.89
N VAL A 182 -3.37 7.09 3.51
CA VAL A 182 -4.22 5.95 3.13
C VAL A 182 -5.14 5.59 4.27
N ASP A 183 -6.45 5.73 4.09
CA ASP A 183 -7.44 5.47 5.14
C ASP A 183 -8.58 4.58 4.62
N GLY A 184 -9.23 3.87 5.56
CA GLY A 184 -10.50 3.19 5.29
C GLY A 184 -11.67 4.16 5.26
N THR A 185 -12.84 3.67 4.89
CA THR A 185 -14.12 4.39 5.06
C THR A 185 -14.79 4.08 6.40
N LEU A 186 -14.46 2.92 6.98
CA LEU A 186 -14.90 2.49 8.30
C LEU A 186 -13.72 1.85 9.05
N ALA A 187 -13.54 2.24 10.30
CA ALA A 187 -12.45 1.73 11.13
C ALA A 187 -12.47 0.19 11.17
N ASN A 188 -11.28 -0.41 11.04
CA ASN A 188 -11.07 -1.85 11.10
C ASN A 188 -11.94 -2.67 10.11
N THR A 189 -12.22 -2.14 8.92
CA THR A 189 -13.05 -2.84 7.91
C THR A 189 -12.32 -3.08 6.60
N GLN A 190 -11.62 -2.09 6.05
CA GLN A 190 -10.94 -2.23 4.76
C GLN A 190 -9.48 -2.65 4.91
N SER A 191 -9.03 -3.56 4.05
CA SER A 191 -7.65 -4.07 4.04
C SER A 191 -6.91 -3.68 2.76
N LEU A 192 -5.59 -3.54 2.87
CA LEU A 192 -4.69 -3.25 1.76
C LEU A 192 -3.62 -4.33 1.63
N SER A 193 -3.43 -4.85 0.43
CA SER A 193 -2.30 -5.73 0.08
C SER A 193 -1.43 -5.08 -0.99
N LEU A 194 -0.12 -5.11 -0.77
CA LEU A 194 0.89 -4.53 -1.63
C LEU A 194 1.84 -5.63 -2.13
N ASN A 195 1.95 -5.78 -3.45
CA ASN A 195 2.87 -6.70 -4.09
C ASN A 195 3.71 -5.98 -5.14
N ALA A 196 4.94 -5.61 -4.77
CA ALA A 196 5.90 -4.95 -5.65
C ALA A 196 6.83 -5.94 -6.37
N GLY A 197 6.67 -7.25 -6.12
CA GLY A 197 7.56 -8.29 -6.65
C GLY A 197 8.96 -8.26 -6.04
N THR A 198 9.89 -9.02 -6.62
CA THR A 198 11.26 -9.16 -6.11
C THR A 198 12.20 -8.02 -6.52
N GLY A 199 11.78 -7.16 -7.44
CA GLY A 199 12.55 -6.01 -7.95
C GLY A 199 11.95 -4.65 -7.58
N GLY A 200 10.66 -4.57 -7.25
CA GLY A 200 9.99 -3.32 -6.89
C GLY A 200 10.03 -3.01 -5.40
N ALA A 201 10.37 -1.77 -5.04
CA ALA A 201 10.26 -1.28 -3.67
C ALA A 201 8.87 -0.71 -3.35
N ILE A 202 8.46 -0.74 -2.09
CA ILE A 202 7.24 -0.08 -1.60
C ILE A 202 7.63 1.19 -0.83
N ALA A 203 7.01 2.32 -1.16
CA ALA A 203 7.18 3.58 -0.44
C ALA A 203 5.81 4.16 -0.07
N ALA A 204 5.52 4.24 1.23
CA ALA A 204 4.42 5.04 1.76
C ALA A 204 4.98 6.31 2.41
N SER A 205 4.72 7.45 1.77
CA SER A 205 5.31 8.75 2.15
C SER A 205 4.54 9.42 3.29
N SER A 206 3.27 9.04 3.48
CA SER A 206 2.39 9.58 4.52
C SER A 206 1.90 8.47 5.46
N THR A 207 0.87 8.76 6.25
CA THR A 207 0.28 7.84 7.21
C THR A 207 -0.61 6.78 6.54
N ILE A 208 -0.72 5.62 7.19
CA ILE A 208 -1.66 4.56 6.82
C ILE A 208 -2.58 4.28 8.01
N GLY A 209 -3.89 4.47 7.84
CA GLY A 209 -4.93 4.13 8.80
C GLY A 209 -4.99 5.04 10.03
N THR A 210 -4.31 6.19 10.02
CA THR A 210 -4.33 7.11 11.17
C THR A 210 -5.60 7.93 11.25
N GLY A 211 -6.21 8.26 10.10
CA GLY A 211 -7.50 8.96 10.05
C GLY A 211 -8.65 7.98 10.30
N THR A 212 -8.67 6.88 9.55
CA THR A 212 -9.61 5.77 9.73
C THR A 212 -8.87 4.45 9.55
N SER A 213 -8.74 3.69 10.64
CA SER A 213 -7.88 2.51 10.69
C SER A 213 -8.27 1.45 9.66
N LEU A 214 -7.25 0.88 9.03
CA LEU A 214 -7.42 -0.30 8.19
C LEU A 214 -7.74 -1.52 9.07
N ALA A 215 -8.36 -2.54 8.51
CA ALA A 215 -8.40 -3.86 9.14
C ALA A 215 -7.01 -4.49 9.11
N THR A 216 -6.51 -4.75 7.90
CA THR A 216 -5.21 -5.39 7.68
C THR A 216 -4.37 -4.62 6.67
N LEU A 217 -3.07 -4.47 6.95
CA LEU A 217 -2.07 -4.09 5.95
C LEU A 217 -1.16 -5.29 5.69
N THR A 218 -1.06 -5.70 4.42
CA THR A 218 -0.22 -6.82 3.99
C THR A 218 0.86 -6.35 3.03
N VAL A 219 2.12 -6.59 3.37
CA VAL A 219 3.23 -6.59 2.41
C VAL A 219 3.37 -8.03 1.92
N THR A 220 2.98 -8.27 0.66
CA THR A 220 3.01 -9.60 0.04
C THR A 220 4.41 -9.94 -0.43
N ASN A 221 5.03 -9.05 -1.21
CA ASN A 221 6.43 -9.14 -1.63
C ASN A 221 6.96 -7.75 -2.00
N SER A 222 8.25 -7.52 -1.82
CA SER A 222 8.93 -6.28 -2.20
C SER A 222 10.46 -6.47 -2.30
N ASN A 223 11.14 -5.54 -2.93
CA ASN A 223 12.59 -5.34 -2.83
C ASN A 223 12.93 -4.26 -1.78
N GLY A 224 12.25 -4.34 -0.64
CA GLY A 224 12.27 -3.37 0.45
C GLY A 224 10.99 -2.53 0.51
N ALA A 225 10.58 -2.19 1.73
CA ALA A 225 9.40 -1.38 1.98
C ALA A 225 9.72 -0.29 3.02
N THR A 226 9.29 0.94 2.78
CA THR A 226 9.43 2.06 3.72
C THR A 226 8.08 2.71 4.00
N PHE A 227 7.69 2.72 5.27
CA PHE A 227 6.54 3.44 5.79
C PHE A 227 7.05 4.65 6.57
N SER A 228 6.96 5.82 5.93
CA SER A 228 7.52 7.08 6.47
C SER A 228 6.64 7.66 7.58
N GLY A 229 5.32 7.59 7.43
CA GLY A 229 4.34 7.98 8.44
C GLY A 229 3.98 6.84 9.39
N ALA A 230 3.14 7.15 10.38
CA ALA A 230 2.58 6.15 11.29
C ALA A 230 1.66 5.18 10.54
N VAL A 231 1.64 3.92 11.00
CA VAL A 231 0.80 2.85 10.46
C VAL A 231 -0.11 2.33 11.56
N THR A 232 -1.42 2.42 11.34
CA THR A 232 -2.45 2.01 12.30
C THR A 232 -3.41 1.01 11.65
N THR A 233 -3.54 -0.17 12.25
CA THR A 233 -4.49 -1.21 11.84
C THR A 233 -5.28 -1.70 13.04
N GLY A 234 -6.53 -2.12 12.81
CA GLY A 234 -7.42 -2.63 13.85
C GLY A 234 -7.41 -4.15 13.99
N THR A 235 -6.76 -4.88 13.07
CA THR A 235 -6.64 -6.35 13.13
C THR A 235 -5.18 -6.78 13.05
N SER A 236 -4.48 -6.48 11.95
CA SER A 236 -3.10 -6.94 11.79
C SER A 236 -2.26 -6.15 10.79
N VAL A 237 -0.95 -6.29 10.94
CA VAL A 237 0.04 -6.08 9.88
C VAL A 237 0.68 -7.43 9.56
N VAL A 238 0.73 -7.77 8.27
CA VAL A 238 1.24 -9.05 7.78
C VAL A 238 2.40 -8.82 6.81
N LEU A 239 3.57 -9.34 7.15
CA LEU A 239 4.80 -9.22 6.36
C LEU A 239 5.15 -10.61 5.79
N THR A 240 4.74 -10.85 4.56
CA THR A 240 4.78 -12.18 3.93
C THR A 240 6.15 -12.48 3.32
N ASP A 241 6.68 -11.56 2.53
CA ASP A 241 7.98 -11.72 1.90
C ASP A 241 8.57 -10.37 1.52
N THR A 242 9.88 -10.35 1.35
CA THR A 242 10.68 -9.24 0.83
C THR A 242 12.05 -9.80 0.47
N THR A 243 12.68 -9.31 -0.59
CA THR A 243 14.00 -9.76 -1.05
C THR A 243 14.97 -9.87 0.12
N ASP A 244 15.67 -11.01 0.21
CA ASP A 244 16.57 -11.31 1.32
C ASP A 244 17.55 -10.16 1.59
N ALA A 245 17.81 -9.91 2.88
CA ALA A 245 18.65 -8.83 3.39
C ALA A 245 18.21 -7.39 3.01
N THR A 246 17.07 -7.21 2.34
CA THR A 246 16.42 -5.90 2.22
C THR A 246 15.43 -5.69 3.36
N ALA A 247 15.10 -4.44 3.67
CA ALA A 247 14.37 -4.08 4.88
C ALA A 247 12.92 -3.69 4.63
N ILE A 248 12.05 -4.15 5.51
CA ILE A 248 10.76 -3.51 5.78
C ILE A 248 10.97 -2.54 6.95
N THR A 249 10.79 -1.25 6.69
CA THR A 249 11.11 -0.16 7.63
C THR A 249 9.88 0.63 7.99
N PHE A 250 9.56 0.68 9.28
CA PHE A 250 8.55 1.58 9.86
C PHE A 250 9.27 2.76 10.53
N ASN A 251 9.31 3.89 9.84
CA ASN A 251 9.90 5.13 10.37
C ASN A 251 8.93 5.87 11.29
N GLY A 252 7.63 5.82 11.02
CA GLY A 252 6.59 6.24 11.95
C GLY A 252 6.20 5.13 12.92
N ALA A 253 5.42 5.48 13.94
CA ALA A 253 4.93 4.52 14.94
C ALA A 253 4.04 3.45 14.30
N LEU A 254 4.26 2.19 14.70
CA LEU A 254 3.42 1.05 14.30
C LEU A 254 2.40 0.75 15.41
N THR A 255 1.10 0.84 15.11
CA THR A 255 0.01 0.45 16.01
C THR A 255 -0.83 -0.65 15.37
N THR A 256 -0.83 -1.84 15.96
CA THR A 256 -1.60 -2.98 15.43
C THR A 256 -1.87 -4.01 16.52
N PRO A 257 -3.00 -4.71 16.54
CA PRO A 257 -3.16 -5.82 17.46
C PRO A 257 -2.19 -6.97 17.19
N THR A 258 -2.00 -7.34 15.92
CA THR A 258 -1.18 -8.50 15.53
C THR A 258 -0.14 -8.10 14.50
N LEU A 259 1.14 -8.37 14.78
CA LEU A 259 2.20 -8.31 13.79
C LEU A 259 2.62 -9.73 13.41
N THR A 260 2.37 -10.12 12.17
CA THR A 260 2.75 -11.43 11.63
C THR A 260 3.94 -11.27 10.70
N THR A 261 5.00 -12.04 10.95
CA THR A 261 6.17 -12.14 10.06
C THR A 261 6.32 -13.58 9.58
N ALA A 262 6.76 -13.75 8.33
CA ALA A 262 7.04 -15.06 7.75
C ALA A 262 8.53 -15.41 7.89
N ALA A 263 8.85 -16.71 7.79
CA ALA A 263 10.20 -17.25 7.89
C ALA A 263 11.03 -17.02 6.61
N GLN A 264 11.24 -15.75 6.26
CA GLN A 264 11.95 -15.26 5.08
C GLN A 264 13.18 -14.43 5.48
N GLY A 265 14.12 -14.21 4.56
CA GLY A 265 15.42 -13.59 4.85
C GLY A 265 15.43 -12.05 4.91
N TYR A 266 14.27 -11.40 4.92
CA TYR A 266 14.20 -9.93 5.00
C TYR A 266 14.56 -9.40 6.38
N ASN A 267 15.01 -8.15 6.42
CA ASN A 267 15.22 -7.40 7.66
C ASN A 267 13.92 -6.68 8.06
N LEU A 268 13.72 -6.50 9.37
CA LEU A 268 12.63 -5.68 9.89
C LEU A 268 13.17 -4.57 10.79
N VAL A 269 12.71 -3.35 10.54
CA VAL A 269 13.14 -2.15 11.29
C VAL A 269 11.92 -1.41 11.83
N LEU A 270 11.84 -1.28 13.15
CA LEU A 270 10.81 -0.53 13.86
C LEU A 270 11.44 0.70 14.52
N ASN A 271 11.57 1.80 13.77
CA ASN A 271 12.22 3.02 14.25
C ASN A 271 11.26 3.88 15.09
N GLY A 272 10.07 4.20 14.59
CA GLY A 272 9.17 5.20 15.21
C GLY A 272 8.43 4.74 16.48
N GLY A 273 8.91 3.69 17.14
CA GLY A 273 8.19 2.99 18.22
C GLY A 273 7.14 2.01 17.70
N ALA A 274 6.56 1.25 18.63
CA ALA A 274 5.52 0.28 18.32
C ALA A 274 4.54 0.11 19.49
N THR A 275 3.29 -0.21 19.18
CA THR A 275 2.27 -0.69 20.11
C THR A 275 1.61 -1.89 19.48
N ILE A 276 1.97 -3.09 19.98
CA ILE A 276 1.45 -4.37 19.51
C ILE A 276 0.80 -5.10 20.68
N THR A 277 -0.50 -5.38 20.59
CA THR A 277 -1.26 -5.87 21.75
C THR A 277 -1.18 -7.38 21.93
N ASN A 278 -1.11 -8.14 20.84
CA ASN A 278 -0.98 -9.59 20.89
C ASN A 278 0.50 -10.00 20.96
N ALA A 279 0.74 -11.24 21.37
CA ALA A 279 2.08 -11.81 21.39
C ALA A 279 2.70 -11.79 20.00
N VAL A 280 3.98 -11.39 19.91
CA VAL A 280 4.73 -11.38 18.65
C VAL A 280 5.84 -12.41 18.68
N SER A 281 5.89 -13.24 17.64
CA SER A 281 7.06 -14.05 17.31
C SER A 281 7.63 -13.55 15.99
N PHE A 282 8.84 -13.01 16.02
CA PHE A 282 9.56 -12.64 14.82
C PHE A 282 10.18 -13.88 14.20
N ALA A 283 9.57 -14.36 13.10
CA ALA A 283 9.97 -15.59 12.41
C ALA A 283 10.95 -15.34 11.25
N HIS A 284 11.06 -14.10 10.76
CA HIS A 284 12.01 -13.73 9.72
C HIS A 284 13.45 -13.95 10.19
N THR A 285 14.35 -14.26 9.25
CA THR A 285 15.73 -14.68 9.52
C THR A 285 16.76 -13.61 9.21
N GLY A 286 16.36 -12.47 8.61
CA GLY A 286 17.19 -11.28 8.51
C GLY A 286 17.41 -10.60 9.87
N THR A 287 17.89 -9.36 9.87
CA THR A 287 18.12 -8.59 11.10
C THR A 287 16.85 -7.92 11.60
N LEU A 288 16.66 -7.87 12.92
CA LEU A 288 15.61 -7.11 13.58
C LEU A 288 16.20 -5.87 14.27
N THR A 289 15.67 -4.69 13.97
CA THR A 289 15.98 -3.44 14.69
C THR A 289 14.75 -2.94 15.44
N LEU A 290 14.93 -2.75 16.75
CA LEU A 290 13.92 -2.26 17.69
C LEU A 290 14.37 -0.89 18.20
N GLY A 291 13.77 0.18 17.66
CA GLY A 291 14.11 1.57 17.95
C GLY A 291 15.40 2.05 17.27
N ASN A 292 15.47 3.35 17.04
CA ASN A 292 16.67 4.05 16.58
C ASN A 292 17.07 5.24 17.47
N ASP A 293 16.24 5.63 18.43
CA ASP A 293 16.49 6.65 19.44
C ASP A 293 16.31 6.11 20.87
N ALA A 294 16.95 6.75 21.85
CA ALA A 294 16.84 6.37 23.26
C ALA A 294 15.43 6.65 23.84
N ALA A 295 14.68 7.56 23.24
CA ALA A 295 13.32 7.90 23.63
C ALA A 295 12.28 6.91 23.07
N ASP A 296 12.66 6.04 22.13
CA ASP A 296 11.72 5.11 21.52
C ASP A 296 11.13 4.15 22.54
N VAL A 297 9.84 3.89 22.37
CA VAL A 297 9.09 2.90 23.15
C VAL A 297 8.45 1.92 22.18
N LEU A 298 8.80 0.65 22.35
CA LEU A 298 8.18 -0.47 21.66
C LEU A 298 7.42 -1.31 22.70
N LEU A 299 6.11 -1.09 22.78
CA LEU A 299 5.19 -1.82 23.64
C LEU A 299 4.71 -3.09 22.92
N PHE A 300 5.10 -4.24 23.45
CA PHE A 300 4.60 -5.57 23.07
C PHE A 300 3.75 -6.11 24.22
N ASP A 301 2.49 -5.69 24.28
CA ASP A 301 1.59 -5.95 25.42
C ASP A 301 1.32 -7.45 25.63
N GLY A 302 1.39 -8.27 24.58
CA GLY A 302 1.24 -9.72 24.66
C GLY A 302 2.55 -10.50 24.77
N GLY A 303 3.69 -9.80 24.91
CA GLY A 303 5.02 -10.39 24.93
C GLY A 303 5.69 -10.50 23.56
N LEU A 304 6.98 -10.86 23.59
CA LEU A 304 7.86 -10.80 22.44
C LEU A 304 8.87 -11.96 22.41
N THR A 305 8.98 -12.63 21.27
CA THR A 305 10.04 -13.61 20.96
C THR A 305 10.77 -13.23 19.66
N ALA A 306 12.09 -13.11 19.73
CA ALA A 306 12.98 -12.79 18.61
C ALA A 306 14.22 -13.69 18.65
N THR A 307 14.03 -14.98 18.39
CA THR A 307 15.11 -15.99 18.37
C THR A 307 15.51 -16.40 16.95
N ASP A 308 14.59 -16.27 15.98
CA ASP A 308 14.83 -16.63 14.58
C ASP A 308 15.61 -15.58 13.76
N PRO A 309 15.52 -14.25 14.04
CA PRO A 309 16.32 -13.25 13.34
C PRO A 309 17.82 -13.52 13.47
N SER A 310 18.62 -13.22 12.44
CA SER A 310 20.09 -13.41 12.50
C SER A 310 20.81 -12.46 13.49
N GLY A 311 20.11 -11.41 13.94
CA GLY A 311 20.59 -10.51 14.97
C GLY A 311 19.49 -9.53 15.37
N VAL A 312 19.49 -9.14 16.65
CA VAL A 312 18.58 -8.13 17.20
C VAL A 312 19.39 -6.92 17.61
N THR A 313 19.00 -5.74 17.13
CA THR A 313 19.53 -4.45 17.57
C THR A 313 18.46 -3.73 18.38
N LEU A 314 18.82 -3.23 19.56
CA LEU A 314 17.93 -2.49 20.43
C LEU A 314 18.48 -1.09 20.72
N ASN A 315 17.65 -0.07 20.50
CA ASN A 315 17.80 1.27 21.04
C ASN A 315 16.49 1.70 21.73
N GLY A 316 16.57 2.41 22.85
CA GLY A 316 15.38 2.80 23.62
C GLY A 316 14.78 1.67 24.46
N THR A 317 13.45 1.63 24.58
CA THR A 317 12.73 0.75 25.52
C THR A 317 11.87 -0.29 24.82
N VAL A 318 12.11 -1.58 25.08
CA VAL A 318 11.13 -2.65 24.86
C VAL A 318 10.31 -2.81 26.13
N ARG A 319 8.99 -2.72 26.02
CA ARG A 319 8.05 -2.81 27.15
C ARG A 319 7.03 -3.91 26.95
N THR A 320 6.68 -4.62 28.02
CA THR A 320 5.55 -5.58 28.08
C THR A 320 4.73 -5.36 29.34
N SER A 321 3.58 -6.02 29.47
CA SER A 321 2.65 -5.91 30.61
C SER A 321 2.71 -7.11 31.55
N GLY A 322 3.93 -7.50 31.95
CA GLY A 322 4.19 -8.70 32.73
C GLY A 322 4.51 -9.93 31.87
N ASP A 323 4.46 -9.78 30.56
CA ASP A 323 4.65 -10.83 29.58
C ASP A 323 6.12 -11.11 29.29
N ALA A 324 6.36 -12.32 28.78
CA ALA A 324 7.69 -12.81 28.49
C ALA A 324 8.36 -12.00 27.36
N VAL A 325 9.66 -11.76 27.53
CA VAL A 325 10.54 -11.20 26.51
C VAL A 325 11.68 -12.20 26.28
N SER A 326 11.87 -12.60 25.03
CA SER A 326 13.00 -13.40 24.56
C SER A 326 13.65 -12.68 23.38
N LEU A 327 14.81 -12.06 23.60
CA LEU A 327 15.58 -11.36 22.57
C LEU A 327 16.92 -12.06 22.37
N GLY A 328 17.05 -12.75 21.25
CA GLY A 328 18.22 -13.53 20.91
C GLY A 328 18.33 -14.87 21.66
N ASP A 329 19.34 -15.63 21.28
CA ASP A 329 19.68 -16.94 21.82
C ASP A 329 21.17 -17.28 21.54
N GLY A 330 21.54 -18.56 21.49
CA GLY A 330 22.92 -18.97 21.18
C GLY A 330 23.37 -18.67 19.75
N ASN A 331 22.44 -18.48 18.82
CA ASN A 331 22.68 -18.21 17.41
C ASN A 331 22.28 -16.78 17.00
N THR A 332 21.50 -16.09 17.83
CA THR A 332 20.97 -14.76 17.57
C THR A 332 21.54 -13.75 18.56
N ALA A 333 22.45 -12.90 18.09
CA ALA A 333 23.11 -11.89 18.92
C ALA A 333 22.15 -10.73 19.25
N LEU A 334 22.15 -10.29 20.52
CA LEU A 334 21.54 -9.03 20.93
C LEU A 334 22.61 -7.93 21.02
N THR A 335 22.44 -6.87 20.22
CA THR A 335 23.29 -5.68 20.20
C THR A 335 22.54 -4.49 20.79
N LEU A 336 23.13 -3.81 21.75
CA LEU A 336 22.62 -2.55 22.28
C LEU A 336 23.28 -1.40 21.50
N ALA A 337 22.49 -0.65 20.73
CA ALA A 337 23.00 0.41 19.86
C ALA A 337 23.10 1.78 20.56
N GLY A 338 22.34 1.99 21.65
CA GLY A 338 22.29 3.23 22.40
C GLY A 338 23.06 3.22 23.72
N THR A 339 23.21 4.39 24.34
CA THR A 339 23.71 4.53 25.71
C THR A 339 22.71 4.03 26.75
N THR A 340 21.43 4.00 26.39
CA THR A 340 20.33 3.51 27.23
C THR A 340 19.43 2.60 26.41
N SER A 341 19.41 1.31 26.77
CA SER A 341 18.47 0.33 26.28
C SER A 341 17.78 -0.34 27.46
N ILE A 342 16.45 -0.36 27.46
CA ILE A 342 15.64 -0.81 28.58
C ILE A 342 14.74 -1.95 28.13
N ILE A 343 14.66 -3.00 28.96
CA ILE A 343 13.62 -4.02 28.87
C ILE A 343 12.75 -3.85 30.13
N ASP A 344 11.55 -3.33 29.95
CA ASP A 344 10.59 -3.06 31.02
C ASP A 344 9.42 -4.04 30.92
N THR A 345 9.50 -5.13 31.67
CA THR A 345 8.40 -6.11 31.73
C THR A 345 7.32 -5.72 32.74
N THR A 346 7.42 -4.57 33.40
CA THR A 346 6.49 -4.14 34.46
C THR A 346 5.46 -3.14 33.98
N ASN A 347 5.54 -2.74 32.71
CA ASN A 347 4.79 -1.64 32.13
C ASN A 347 4.84 -0.38 33.02
N ASN A 348 6.05 0.16 33.25
CA ASN A 348 6.30 1.32 34.11
C ASN A 348 5.74 1.16 35.54
N GLY A 349 5.89 -0.05 36.12
CA GLY A 349 5.36 -0.39 37.44
C GLY A 349 3.84 -0.65 37.49
N GLY A 350 3.18 -0.72 36.34
CA GLY A 350 1.76 -1.07 36.22
C GLY A 350 1.44 -2.53 36.53
N THR A 351 2.42 -3.44 36.45
CA THR A 351 2.25 -4.87 36.77
C THR A 351 3.20 -5.34 37.88
N ALA A 352 2.67 -6.11 38.83
CA ALA A 352 3.38 -6.51 40.05
C ALA A 352 4.38 -7.68 39.87
N ALA A 353 4.43 -8.30 38.67
CA ALA A 353 5.23 -9.49 38.41
C ALA A 353 5.86 -9.45 37.01
N GLY A 354 7.02 -8.80 36.86
CA GLY A 354 7.81 -8.91 35.64
C GLY A 354 8.38 -10.32 35.49
N ARG A 355 7.95 -11.08 34.47
CA ARG A 355 8.51 -12.40 34.15
C ARG A 355 9.60 -12.26 33.09
N ALA A 356 10.85 -12.04 33.52
CA ALA A 356 11.99 -12.21 32.62
C ALA A 356 12.24 -13.72 32.41
N SER A 357 12.18 -14.19 31.15
CA SER A 357 12.62 -15.55 30.80
C SER A 357 14.13 -15.71 30.99
N PRO A 358 14.64 -16.93 31.25
CA PRO A 358 16.06 -17.15 31.50
C PRO A 358 16.87 -16.93 30.23
N TRP A 359 17.64 -15.84 30.20
CA TRP A 359 18.59 -15.51 29.15
C TRP A 359 19.69 -16.58 29.06
N ALA A 360 19.73 -17.36 27.97
CA ALA A 360 20.68 -18.46 27.78
C ALA A 360 21.93 -18.09 26.92
N GLY A 361 22.18 -16.81 26.65
CA GLY A 361 23.32 -16.33 25.87
C GLY A 361 24.50 -15.82 26.72
N ARG A 362 25.74 -16.26 26.42
CA ARG A 362 26.95 -15.77 27.10
C ARG A 362 27.23 -14.32 26.72
N TRP A 363 27.32 -13.44 27.72
CA TRP A 363 27.85 -12.10 27.54
C TRP A 363 29.34 -12.14 27.15
N MET A 364 29.69 -11.68 25.95
CA MET A 364 31.04 -11.18 25.66
C MET A 364 31.06 -9.67 25.90
N ALA A 365 30.96 -9.26 27.17
CA ALA A 365 31.32 -7.90 27.55
C ALA A 365 32.84 -7.78 27.55
N ARG A 366 33.42 -7.24 26.47
CA ARG A 366 34.84 -6.87 26.42
C ARG A 366 35.02 -5.57 27.21
N TRP A 367 35.27 -5.69 28.51
CA TRP A 367 35.62 -4.55 29.35
C TRP A 367 36.90 -3.88 28.83
N PRO A 368 36.93 -2.54 28.66
CA PRO A 368 38.20 -1.85 28.53
C PRO A 368 38.87 -1.82 29.89
N THR A 369 40.01 -2.51 30.02
CA THR A 369 40.92 -2.31 31.15
C THR A 369 41.37 -0.86 31.18
N ARG A 370 40.83 -0.05 32.09
CA ARG A 370 41.47 1.20 32.50
C ARG A 370 42.69 0.85 33.35
N ARG A 371 43.88 0.99 32.78
CA ARG A 371 45.11 1.20 33.56
C ARG A 371 45.24 2.69 33.84
N ALA A 372 45.28 3.04 35.12
CA ALA A 372 46.17 4.03 35.69
C ALA A 372 46.36 3.65 37.16
#